data_AF-A0A1Y0VP02-F1
#
_entry.id   AF-A0A1Y0VP02-F1
#
_cell.length_a   1.000
_cell.length_b   1.000
_cell.length_c   1.000
_cell.angle_alpha   90.00
_cell.angle_beta   90.00
_cell.angle_gamma   90.00
#
_symmetry.space_group_name_H-M   'P 1'
#
loop_
_entity.id
_entity.type
_entity.pdbx_description
1 polymer ?
#
loop_
_entity_poly.entity_id
_entity_poly.type
_entity_poly.pdbx_seq_one_letter_code
_entity_poly.pdbx_strand_id
1 'polypeptide(L)'
;MSTKLITNELALSDPDFRNDLVDNFTNIEKEINNLDLMNSGDQITKEELDEKLYELKNDFTTANEALKERINRILLGIDVESIEIVVNSILKEKGVID
;
A
#
# COMPACT_ATOMS: atom_id res chain seq x y z
N MET A 1 -26.15 3.23 -1.29
CA MET A 1 -27.52 2.70 -1.12
C MET A 1 -27.82 1.81 -2.31
N SER A 2 -28.55 0.71 -2.14
CA SER A 2 -28.98 -0.10 -3.29
C SER A 2 -30.15 0.59 -3.97
N THR A 3 -29.98 0.97 -5.24
CA THR A 3 -31.06 1.56 -6.05
C THR A 3 -31.98 0.44 -6.52
N LYS A 4 -33.22 0.46 -6.06
CA LYS A 4 -34.21 -0.58 -6.34
C LYS A 4 -34.90 -0.29 -7.67
N LEU A 5 -34.78 -1.22 -8.62
CA LEU A 5 -35.48 -1.13 -9.91
C LEU A 5 -36.96 -1.49 -9.75
N ILE A 6 -37.81 -0.83 -10.53
CA ILE A 6 -39.24 -1.14 -10.65
C ILE A 6 -39.34 -2.41 -11.49
N THR A 7 -39.81 -3.51 -10.90
CA THR A 7 -39.80 -4.86 -11.54
C THR A 7 -41.17 -5.53 -11.54
N ASN A 8 -42.13 -4.91 -10.86
CA ASN A 8 -43.44 -5.45 -10.49
C ASN A 8 -44.56 -5.09 -11.49
N GLU A 9 -44.33 -4.14 -12.42
CA GLU A 9 -45.35 -3.58 -13.33
C GLU A 9 -44.95 -3.67 -14.81
N LEU A 10 -44.11 -4.64 -15.20
CA LEU A 10 -43.75 -4.86 -16.61
C LEU A 10 -44.88 -5.51 -17.44
N ALA A 11 -46.14 -5.14 -17.20
CA ALA A 11 -47.26 -5.49 -18.04
C ALA A 11 -47.27 -4.54 -19.25
N LEU A 12 -47.18 -5.09 -20.46
CA LEU A 12 -47.16 -4.31 -21.71
C LEU A 12 -48.39 -3.42 -21.94
N SER A 13 -49.45 -3.62 -21.15
CA SER A 13 -50.71 -2.88 -21.18
C SER A 13 -50.81 -1.76 -20.14
N ASP A 14 -49.79 -1.56 -19.31
CA ASP A 14 -49.76 -0.49 -18.32
C ASP A 14 -49.49 0.87 -19.00
N PRO A 15 -50.37 1.88 -18.83
CA PRO A 15 -50.14 3.23 -19.34
C PRO A 15 -48.81 3.85 -18.87
N ASP A 16 -48.33 3.46 -17.69
CA ASP A 16 -47.11 3.98 -17.08
C ASP A 16 -45.86 3.12 -17.36
N PHE A 17 -46.02 1.99 -18.06
CA PHE A 17 -44.92 1.09 -18.46
C PHE A 17 -43.72 1.81 -19.07
N ARG A 18 -43.99 2.80 -19.94
CA ARG A 18 -42.92 3.58 -20.58
C ARG A 18 -42.18 4.47 -19.58
N ASN A 19 -42.89 5.06 -18.62
CA ASN A 19 -42.29 5.94 -17.61
C ASN A 19 -41.41 5.12 -16.66
N ASP A 20 -41.89 3.97 -16.22
CA ASP A 20 -41.13 3.05 -15.37
C ASP A 20 -39.85 2.54 -16.02
N LEU A 21 -39.91 2.23 -17.33
CA LEU A 21 -38.73 1.86 -18.09
C LEU A 21 -37.71 3.02 -18.17
N VAL A 22 -38.18 4.23 -18.47
CA VAL A 22 -37.32 5.43 -18.55
C VAL A 22 -36.64 5.71 -17.20
N ASP A 23 -37.38 5.57 -16.10
CA ASP A 23 -36.85 5.78 -14.75
C ASP A 23 -35.82 4.71 -14.38
N ASN A 24 -36.10 3.44 -14.70
CA ASN A 24 -35.15 2.35 -14.51
C ASN A 24 -33.85 2.57 -15.31
N PHE A 25 -33.94 2.93 -16.60
CA PHE A 25 -32.76 3.18 -17.42
C PHE A 25 -31.95 4.39 -16.94
N THR A 26 -32.62 5.46 -16.51
CA THR A 26 -31.97 6.65 -15.94
C THR A 26 -31.23 6.32 -14.64
N ASN A 27 -31.83 5.48 -13.79
CA ASN A 27 -31.20 5.02 -12.56
C ASN A 27 -29.99 4.11 -12.84
N ILE A 28 -30.10 3.21 -13.82
CA ILE A 28 -28.98 2.36 -14.25
C ILE A 28 -27.82 3.20 -14.79
N GLU A 29 -28.10 4.18 -15.65
CA GLU A 29 -27.08 5.09 -16.21
C GLU A 29 -26.32 5.84 -15.10
N LYS A 30 -27.04 6.38 -14.11
CA LYS A 30 -26.42 7.05 -12.96
C LYS A 30 -25.50 6.12 -12.17
N GLU A 31 -25.94 4.89 -11.90
CA GLU A 31 -25.13 3.91 -11.17
C GLU A 31 -23.89 3.48 -11.96
N ILE A 32 -24.01 3.28 -13.28
CA ILE A 32 -22.87 2.96 -14.14
C ILE A 32 -21.85 4.10 -14.16
N ASN A 33 -22.31 5.34 -14.32
CA ASN A 33 -21.42 6.51 -14.31
C ASN A 33 -20.73 6.71 -12.94
N ASN A 34 -21.42 6.37 -11.85
CA ASN A 34 -20.81 6.39 -10.51
C ASN A 34 -19.77 5.28 -10.32
N LEU A 35 -19.97 4.09 -10.91
CA LEU A 35 -18.99 3.01 -10.88
C LEU A 35 -17.70 3.38 -11.63
N ASP A 36 -17.80 4.11 -12.73
CA ASP A 36 -16.65 4.58 -13.50
C ASP A 36 -15.79 5.59 -12.69
N LEU A 37 -16.45 6.41 -11.86
CA LEU A 37 -15.81 7.32 -10.93
C LEU A 37 -15.21 6.60 -9.70
N MET A 38 -15.79 5.48 -9.26
CA MET A 38 -15.25 4.68 -8.16
C MET A 38 -14.04 3.82 -8.58
N ASN A 39 -14.02 3.31 -9.82
CA ASN A 39 -12.90 2.51 -10.33
C ASN A 39 -11.62 3.31 -10.64
N SER A 40 -11.72 4.64 -10.68
CA SER A 40 -10.58 5.54 -10.93
C SER A 40 -9.92 6.07 -9.65
N GLY A 41 -10.52 5.84 -8.47
CA GLY A 41 -10.07 6.46 -7.21
C GLY A 41 -8.87 5.80 -6.52
N ASP A 42 -8.56 4.54 -6.82
CA ASP A 42 -7.54 3.73 -6.10
C ASP A 42 -6.42 3.21 -7.02
N GLN A 43 -6.33 3.70 -8.26
CA GLN A 43 -5.28 3.28 -9.18
C GLN A 43 -3.99 4.05 -8.88
N ILE A 44 -3.04 3.37 -8.22
CA ILE A 44 -1.65 3.83 -8.14
C ILE A 44 -1.16 4.05 -9.57
N THR A 45 -0.82 5.30 -9.88
CA THR A 45 -0.27 5.65 -11.18
C THR A 45 1.09 4.99 -11.35
N LYS A 46 1.48 4.75 -12.60
CA LYS A 46 2.81 4.19 -12.89
C LYS A 46 3.91 5.12 -12.35
N GLU A 47 3.68 6.43 -12.43
CA GLU A 47 4.58 7.47 -11.94
C GLU A 47 4.77 7.39 -10.42
N GLU A 48 3.69 7.25 -9.65
CA GLU A 48 3.77 7.05 -8.19
C GLU A 48 4.48 5.74 -7.82
N LEU A 49 4.30 4.68 -8.60
CA LEU A 49 5.01 3.42 -8.40
C LEU A 49 6.51 3.54 -8.70
N ASP A 50 6.85 4.21 -9.80
CA ASP A 50 8.23 4.44 -10.22
C ASP A 50 8.98 5.34 -9.22
N GLU A 51 8.31 6.35 -8.65
CA GLU A 51 8.86 7.20 -7.59
C GLU A 51 9.17 6.40 -6.32
N LYS A 52 8.19 5.63 -5.82
CA LYS A 52 8.39 4.77 -4.63
C LYS A 52 9.46 3.71 -4.84
N LEU A 53 9.54 3.15 -6.05
CA LEU A 53 10.58 2.19 -6.40
C LEU A 53 11.96 2.83 -6.42
N TYR A 54 12.07 4.06 -6.93
CA TYR A 54 13.31 4.82 -6.92
C TYR A 54 13.79 5.12 -5.49
N GLU A 55 12.90 5.60 -4.62
CA GLU A 55 13.19 5.85 -3.21
C GLU A 55 13.68 4.57 -2.51
N LEU A 56 12.93 3.48 -2.64
CA LEU A 56 13.30 2.20 -2.03
C LEU A 56 14.67 1.70 -2.49
N LYS A 57 14.98 1.85 -3.79
CA LYS A 57 16.27 1.44 -4.34
C LYS A 57 17.42 2.30 -3.79
N ASN A 58 17.19 3.60 -3.63
CA ASN A 58 18.18 4.50 -3.06
C ASN A 58 18.46 4.16 -1.59
N ASP A 59 17.41 4.01 -0.79
CA ASP A 59 17.50 3.64 0.63
C ASP A 59 18.23 2.30 0.82
N PHE A 60 17.90 1.30 0.01
CA PHE A 60 18.57 0.01 0.03
C PHE A 60 20.06 0.14 -0.30
N THR A 61 20.41 0.96 -1.29
CA THR A 61 21.81 1.17 -1.70
C THR A 61 22.60 1.84 -0.58
N THR A 62 22.07 2.91 0.01
CA THR A 62 22.69 3.61 1.14
C THR A 62 22.86 2.69 2.35
N ALA A 63 21.83 1.92 2.70
CA ALA A 63 21.90 0.97 3.82
C ALA A 63 22.96 -0.12 3.58
N ASN A 64 23.06 -0.62 2.34
CA ASN A 64 24.04 -1.64 1.97
C ASN A 64 25.48 -1.11 2.02
N GLU A 65 25.72 0.14 1.61
CA GLU A 65 27.03 0.78 1.73
C GLU A 65 27.42 0.97 3.20
N ALA A 66 26.52 1.50 4.02
CA ALA A 66 26.75 1.66 5.46
C ALA A 66 27.05 0.31 6.14
N LEU A 67 26.36 -0.77 5.74
CA LEU A 67 26.61 -2.11 6.25
C LEU A 67 28.00 -2.63 5.84
N LYS A 68 28.40 -2.46 4.58
CA LYS A 68 29.74 -2.84 4.11
C LYS A 68 30.84 -2.12 4.89
N GLU A 69 30.68 -0.82 5.11
CA GLU A 69 31.63 -0.05 5.91
C GLU A 69 31.71 -0.55 7.35
N ARG A 70 30.57 -0.85 7.97
CA ARG A 70 30.54 -1.42 9.33
C ARG A 70 31.24 -2.78 9.39
N ILE A 71 30.98 -3.66 8.43
CA ILE A 71 31.67 -4.97 8.33
C ILE A 71 33.19 -4.76 8.23
N ASN A 72 33.64 -3.82 7.39
CA ASN A 72 35.06 -3.50 7.29
C ASN A 72 35.66 -2.98 8.60
N ARG A 73 34.95 -2.10 9.32
CA ARG A 73 35.40 -1.63 10.64
C ARG A 73 35.49 -2.77 11.66
N ILE A 74 34.56 -3.72 11.64
CA ILE A 74 34.58 -4.90 12.50
C ILE A 74 35.79 -5.78 12.17
N LEU A 75 36.00 -6.08 10.88
CA LEU A 75 37.14 -6.90 10.42
C LEU A 75 38.48 -6.29 10.78
N LEU A 76 38.59 -4.96 10.70
CA LEU A 76 39.79 -4.21 11.09
C LEU A 76 39.93 -4.03 12.60
N GLY A 77 38.93 -4.45 13.39
CA GLY A 77 38.95 -4.28 14.85
C GLY A 77 38.90 -2.83 15.30
N ILE A 78 38.24 -1.96 14.52
CA ILE A 78 38.08 -0.52 14.83
C ILE A 78 36.61 -0.13 15.08
N ASP A 79 35.67 -1.06 14.95
CA ASP A 79 34.25 -0.81 15.27
C ASP A 79 34.04 -0.79 16.79
N VAL A 80 34.06 0.41 17.37
CA VAL A 80 34.02 0.63 18.82
C VAL A 80 32.80 -0.04 19.46
N GLU A 81 31.63 0.05 18.84
CA GLU A 81 30.39 -0.56 19.36
C GLU A 81 30.54 -2.08 19.46
N SER A 82 31.04 -2.75 18.41
CA SER A 82 31.27 -4.19 18.43
C SER A 82 32.34 -4.58 19.46
N ILE A 83 33.42 -3.80 19.57
CA ILE A 83 34.48 -4.02 20.56
C ILE A 83 33.90 -3.91 21.98
N GLU A 84 33.10 -2.88 22.25
CA GLU A 84 32.48 -2.65 23.55
C GLU A 84 31.55 -3.81 23.94
N ILE A 85 30.72 -4.30 23.01
CA ILE A 85 29.85 -5.46 23.24
C ILE A 85 30.68 -6.69 23.64
N VAL A 86 31.76 -6.97 22.91
CA VAL A 86 32.63 -8.12 23.18
C VAL A 86 33.35 -7.95 24.52
N VAL A 87 33.92 -6.78 24.79
CA VAL A 87 34.61 -6.47 26.06
C VAL A 87 33.65 -6.61 27.24
N ASN A 88 32.46 -6.01 27.17
CA ASN A 88 31.46 -6.12 28.23
C ASN A 88 31.04 -7.57 28.48
N SER A 89 30.90 -8.37 27.41
CA SER A 89 30.60 -9.80 27.54
C SER A 89 31.71 -10.56 28.25
N ILE A 90 32.97 -10.27 27.92
CA ILE A 90 34.14 -10.87 28.58
C ILE A 90 34.19 -10.45 30.05
N LEU A 91 34.02 -9.17 30.36
CA LEU A 91 34.06 -8.66 31.74
C LEU A 91 32.98 -9.28 32.61
N LYS A 92 31.77 -9.47 32.07
CA LYS A 92 30.68 -10.21 32.73
C LYS A 92 31.03 -11.67 32.98
N GLU A 93 31.55 -12.37 31.98
CA GLU A 93 31.96 -13.78 32.10
C GLU A 93 33.06 -13.95 33.16
N LYS A 94 33.96 -12.97 33.28
CA LYS A 94 35.04 -12.97 34.28
C LYS A 94 34.61 -12.44 35.66
N GLY A 95 33.35 -12.03 35.84
CA GLY A 95 32.85 -11.48 37.10
C GLY A 95 33.50 -10.16 37.49
N VAL A 96 34.02 -9.40 36.52
CA VAL A 96 34.57 -8.05 36.76
C VAL A 96 33.44 -7.04 36.88
N ILE A 97 32.37 -7.25 36.12
CA ILE A 97 31.12 -6.47 36.14
C ILE A 97 29.93 -7.43 36.10
N ASP A 98 28.75 -6.95 36.49
CA ASP A 98 27.48 -7.70 36.44
C ASP A 98 26.75 -7.54 35.11
#